data_AF-A0A286DW47-F1
#
_entry.id   AF-A0A286DW47-F1
#
_cell.length_a   1.000
_cell.length_b   1.000
_cell.length_c   1.000
_cell.angle_alpha   90.00
_cell.angle_beta   90.00
_cell.angle_gamma   90.00
#
_symmetry.space_group_name_H-M   'P 1'
#
loop_
_entity.id
_entity.type
_entity.pdbx_description
1 polymer ?
#
loop_
_entity_poly.entity_id
_entity_poly.type
_entity_poly.pdbx_seq_one_letter_code
_entity_poly.pdbx_strand_id
1 'polypeptide(L)'
;MTSHCCEAMADRVNVCCDQHDTSFSCPDALVALSAKFQEYGLIIHDGGTSSVTIDFCPWCGRRLPESQRDRWFDELERRGIDPWGDEVPAAFQDDRWLASPRRE
;
A
#
# COMPACT_ATOMS: atom_id res chain seq x y z
N MET A 1 10.69 8.54 0.30
CA MET A 1 11.23 7.31 -0.31
C MET A 1 11.02 6.20 0.69
N THR A 2 10.11 5.27 0.38
CA THR A 2 9.88 4.08 1.21
C THR A 2 11.11 3.19 1.12
N SER A 3 11.85 3.04 2.22
CA SER A 3 12.95 2.08 2.28
C SER A 3 12.36 0.67 2.37
N HIS A 4 12.55 -0.14 1.33
CA HIS A 4 12.14 -1.55 1.34
C HIS A 4 13.13 -2.40 2.13
N CYS A 5 12.68 -3.56 2.63
CA CYS A 5 13.47 -4.42 3.50
C CYS A 5 14.67 -5.13 2.82
N CYS A 6 14.63 -5.29 1.49
CA CYS A 6 15.70 -5.85 0.67
C CYS A 6 15.53 -5.41 -0.79
N GLU A 7 16.58 -5.60 -1.60
CA GLU A 7 16.60 -5.28 -3.03
C GLU A 7 15.52 -6.04 -3.81
N ALA A 8 15.36 -7.36 -3.57
CA ALA A 8 14.33 -8.15 -4.23
C ALA A 8 12.90 -7.62 -3.99
N MET A 9 12.59 -7.13 -2.79
CA MET A 9 11.29 -6.49 -2.53
C MET A 9 11.17 -5.16 -3.28
N ALA A 10 12.23 -4.36 -3.30
CA ALA A 10 12.25 -3.08 -4.02
C ALA A 10 12.02 -3.29 -5.52
N ASP A 11 12.72 -4.24 -6.13
CA ASP A 11 12.59 -4.53 -7.57
C ASP A 11 11.17 -4.96 -7.93
N ARG A 12 10.54 -5.76 -7.06
CA ARG A 12 9.22 -6.36 -7.33
C ARG A 12 8.08 -5.38 -7.13
N VAL A 13 8.21 -4.44 -6.18
CA VAL A 13 7.24 -3.35 -6.00
C VAL A 13 7.36 -2.30 -7.10
N ASN A 14 8.57 -2.08 -7.62
CA ASN A 14 8.84 -1.06 -8.64
C ASN A 14 8.86 -1.63 -10.07
N VAL A 15 8.22 -2.78 -10.31
CA VAL A 15 8.09 -3.33 -11.68
C VAL A 15 7.31 -2.33 -12.53
N CYS A 16 7.96 -1.83 -13.58
CA CYS A 16 7.33 -1.02 -14.62
C CYS A 16 7.13 -1.87 -15.87
N CYS A 17 5.88 -2.04 -16.28
CA CYS A 17 5.52 -2.68 -17.53
C CYS A 17 5.01 -1.60 -18.49
N ASP A 18 5.59 -1.50 -19.67
CA ASP A 18 5.18 -0.57 -20.72
C ASP A 18 3.95 -1.05 -21.51
N GLN A 19 3.51 -2.29 -21.27
CA GLN A 19 2.39 -2.91 -21.97
C GLN A 19 1.05 -2.81 -21.22
N HIS A 20 1.07 -2.45 -19.93
CA HIS A 20 -0.12 -2.44 -19.08
C HIS A 20 -0.21 -1.14 -18.27
N ASP A 21 -1.40 -0.57 -18.17
CA ASP A 21 -1.62 0.73 -17.52
C ASP A 21 -1.34 0.71 -16.01
N THR A 22 -1.54 -0.44 -15.37
CA THR A 22 -1.37 -0.59 -13.92
C THR A 22 -0.63 -1.88 -13.60
N SER A 23 0.02 -1.91 -12.43
CA SER A 23 0.65 -3.12 -11.91
C SER A 23 -0.34 -4.27 -11.78
N PHE A 24 -1.61 -4.01 -11.41
CA PHE A 24 -2.64 -5.05 -11.27
C PHE A 24 -2.99 -5.74 -12.59
N SER A 25 -2.82 -5.03 -13.71
CA SER A 25 -3.07 -5.56 -15.05
C SER A 25 -1.88 -6.34 -15.62
N CYS A 26 -0.69 -6.20 -15.05
CA CYS A 26 0.51 -6.90 -15.50
C CYS A 26 0.64 -8.27 -14.81
N PRO A 27 0.68 -9.39 -15.55
CA PRO A 27 0.80 -10.73 -14.96
C PRO A 27 2.15 -10.99 -14.28
N ASP A 28 3.16 -10.16 -14.56
CA ASP A 28 4.51 -10.26 -13.98
C ASP A 28 4.67 -9.42 -12.70
N ALA A 29 3.70 -8.55 -12.38
CA ALA A 29 3.71 -7.75 -11.16
C ALA A 29 3.11 -8.57 -10.00
N LEU A 30 3.95 -8.92 -9.02
CA LEU A 30 3.55 -9.85 -7.95
C LEU A 30 3.10 -9.14 -6.67
N VAL A 31 3.70 -8.00 -6.35
CA VAL A 31 3.48 -7.30 -5.08
C VAL A 31 3.06 -5.86 -5.34
N ALA A 32 2.01 -5.42 -4.67
CA ALA A 32 1.59 -4.03 -4.62
C ALA A 32 1.96 -3.42 -3.25
N LEU A 33 2.38 -2.15 -3.26
CA LEU A 33 2.51 -1.34 -2.05
C LEU A 33 1.36 -0.32 -2.00
N SER A 34 0.53 -0.40 -0.98
CA SER A 34 -0.41 0.67 -0.64
C SER A 34 0.30 1.68 0.26
N ALA A 35 0.85 2.74 -0.33
CA ALA A 35 1.60 3.77 0.41
C ALA A 35 0.76 4.41 1.52
N LYS A 36 -0.52 4.70 1.25
CA LYS A 36 -1.45 5.28 2.25
C LYS A 36 -1.70 4.39 3.46
N PHE A 37 -1.58 3.07 3.31
CA PHE A 37 -1.77 2.13 4.41
C PHE A 37 -0.44 1.56 4.93
N GLN A 38 0.68 1.88 4.28
CA GLN A 38 1.98 1.26 4.56
C GLN A 38 1.92 -0.29 4.49
N GLU A 39 1.16 -0.81 3.53
CA GLU A 39 0.88 -2.25 3.41
C GLU A 39 1.45 -2.82 2.13
N TYR A 40 2.02 -4.02 2.22
CA TYR A 40 2.38 -4.84 1.07
C TYR A 40 1.33 -5.92 0.87
N GLY A 41 0.94 -6.14 -0.38
CA GLY A 41 -0.01 -7.19 -0.75
C GLY A 41 0.47 -7.99 -1.95
N LEU A 42 0.17 -9.29 -1.95
CA LEU A 42 0.30 -10.15 -3.13
C LEU A 42 -0.89 -9.90 -4.05
N ILE A 43 -0.61 -9.53 -5.30
CA ILE A 43 -1.65 -9.20 -6.27
C ILE A 43 -2.45 -10.47 -6.62
N ILE A 44 -3.78 -10.35 -6.67
CA ILE A 44 -4.66 -11.37 -7.20
C ILE A 44 -5.00 -10.99 -8.65
N HIS A 45 -4.53 -11.77 -9.62
CA HIS A 45 -4.80 -11.52 -11.04
C HIS A 45 -6.14 -12.12 -11.49
N ASP A 46 -7.24 -11.64 -10.89
CA ASP A 46 -8.62 -12.02 -11.23
C ASP A 46 -9.31 -11.01 -12.17
N GLY A 47 -8.57 -10.01 -12.66
CA GLY A 47 -9.08 -8.88 -13.44
C GLY A 47 -9.48 -7.66 -12.61
N GLY A 48 -9.36 -7.73 -11.27
CA GLY A 48 -9.58 -6.61 -10.35
C GLY A 48 -8.30 -5.94 -9.83
N THR A 49 -8.44 -5.21 -8.72
CA THR A 49 -7.34 -4.58 -7.97
C THR A 49 -7.14 -5.20 -6.59
N SER A 50 -7.60 -6.45 -6.44
CA SER A 50 -7.53 -7.19 -5.18
C SER A 50 -6.10 -7.63 -4.87
N SER A 51 -5.75 -7.65 -3.60
CA SER A 51 -4.49 -8.21 -3.11
C SER A 51 -4.66 -8.83 -1.73
N VAL A 52 -3.81 -9.80 -1.40
CA VAL A 52 -3.71 -10.40 -0.07
C VAL A 52 -2.58 -9.74 0.69
N THR A 53 -2.88 -9.06 1.80
CA THR A 53 -1.87 -8.44 2.66
C THR A 53 -0.88 -9.48 3.19
N ILE A 54 0.40 -9.13 3.22
CA ILE A 54 1.48 -9.97 3.73
C ILE A 54 2.23 -9.30 4.90
N ASP A 55 2.56 -10.09 5.91
CA ASP A 55 3.28 -9.61 7.10
C ASP A 55 4.80 -9.83 7.03
N PHE A 56 5.27 -10.66 6.10
CA PHE A 56 6.67 -11.03 5.95
C PHE A 56 7.09 -10.94 4.49
N CYS A 57 8.30 -10.45 4.27
CA CYS A 57 8.91 -10.40 2.95
C CYS A 57 9.12 -11.82 2.39
N PRO A 58 8.58 -12.16 1.20
CA PRO A 58 8.75 -13.49 0.61
C PRO A 58 10.21 -13.83 0.26
N TRP A 59 11.09 -12.83 0.17
CA TRP A 59 12.48 -13.02 -0.27
C TRP A 59 13.49 -13.05 0.86
N CYS A 60 13.36 -12.19 1.87
CA CYS A 60 14.33 -12.11 2.98
C CYS A 60 13.76 -12.54 4.34
N GLY A 61 12.46 -12.85 4.42
CA GLY A 61 11.79 -13.28 5.64
C GLY A 61 11.63 -12.19 6.72
N ARG A 62 12.07 -10.95 6.47
CA ARG A 62 11.90 -9.85 7.43
C ARG A 62 10.41 -9.53 7.58
N ARG A 63 9.99 -9.31 8.83
CA ARG A 63 8.67 -8.74 9.14
C ARG A 63 8.52 -7.36 8.51
N LEU A 64 7.42 -7.16 7.81
CA LEU A 64 7.08 -5.90 7.16
C LEU A 64 6.47 -4.93 8.19
N PRO A 65 6.45 -3.62 7.88
CA PRO A 65 5.82 -2.64 8.76
C PRO A 65 4.35 -2.99 9.03
N GLU A 66 3.88 -2.68 10.22
CA GLU A 66 2.47 -2.86 10.57
C GLU A 66 1.58 -1.97 9.70
N SER A 67 0.47 -2.55 9.25
CA SER A 67 -0.56 -1.83 8.53
C SER A 67 -1.02 -0.59 9.30
N GLN A 68 -1.18 0.51 8.57
CA GLN A 68 -1.74 1.77 9.06
C GLN A 68 -3.19 1.95 8.57
N ARG A 69 -3.81 0.91 8.02
CA ARG A 69 -5.16 0.96 7.46
C ARG A 69 -6.20 1.39 8.49
N ASP A 70 -6.24 0.72 9.63
CA ASP A 70 -7.21 1.06 10.69
C ASP A 70 -7.00 2.50 11.16
N ARG A 71 -5.74 2.86 11.41
CA ARG A 71 -5.35 4.23 11.76
C ARG A 71 -5.76 5.27 10.71
N TRP A 72 -5.71 4.92 9.43
CA TRP A 72 -6.13 5.79 8.34
C TRP A 72 -7.64 6.06 8.41
N PHE A 73 -8.45 5.02 8.63
CA PHE A 73 -9.90 5.15 8.79
C PHE A 73 -10.24 5.97 10.04
N ASP A 74 -9.62 5.68 11.18
CA ASP A 74 -9.80 6.44 12.43
C ASP A 74 -9.51 7.93 12.25
N GLU A 75 -8.48 8.26 11.45
CA GLU A 75 -8.08 9.64 11.17
C GLU A 75 -9.07 10.37 10.27
N LEU A 76 -9.66 9.69 9.28
CA LEU A 76 -10.71 10.26 8.43
C LEU A 76 -12.02 10.43 9.20
N GLU A 77 -12.43 9.43 9.98
CA GLU A 77 -13.65 9.49 10.79
C GLU A 77 -13.59 10.65 11.79
N ARG A 78 -12.44 10.84 12.45
CA ARG A 78 -12.25 11.98 13.38
C ARG A 78 -12.36 13.34 12.70
N ARG A 79 -12.08 13.40 11.40
CA ARG A 79 -12.25 14.61 10.57
C ARG A 79 -13.65 14.72 9.98
N GLY A 80 -14.52 13.74 10.23
CA GLY A 80 -15.87 13.67 9.67
C GLY A 80 -15.89 13.41 8.18
N ILE A 81 -14.90 12.68 7.65
CA ILE A 81 -14.76 12.37 6.22
C ILE A 81 -15.17 10.91 6.00
N ASP A 82 -16.19 10.68 5.18
CA ASP A 82 -16.54 9.36 4.68
C ASP A 82 -15.72 9.03 3.43
N PRO A 83 -14.74 8.10 3.46
CA PRO A 83 -13.92 7.78 2.30
C PRO A 83 -14.68 7.14 1.13
N TRP A 84 -15.94 6.73 1.32
CA TRP A 84 -16.78 6.18 0.26
C TRP A 84 -17.69 7.22 -0.40
N GLY A 85 -17.96 8.34 0.28
CA GLY A 85 -18.86 9.41 -0.18
C GLY A 85 -18.19 10.75 -0.42
N ASP A 86 -17.12 11.05 0.31
CA ASP A 86 -16.43 12.34 0.31
C ASP A 86 -15.08 12.29 -0.41
N GLU A 87 -14.58 13.47 -0.81
CA GLU A 87 -13.24 13.61 -1.35
C GLU A 87 -12.18 13.45 -0.26
N VAL A 88 -11.39 12.38 -0.34
CA VAL A 88 -10.27 12.16 0.58
C VAL A 88 -9.12 13.14 0.28
N PRO A 89 -8.66 13.93 1.27
CA PRO A 89 -7.61 14.92 1.05
C PRO A 89 -6.33 14.30 0.49
N ALA A 90 -5.63 15.02 -0.39
CA ALA A 90 -4.44 14.52 -1.09
C ALA A 90 -3.35 13.97 -0.16
N ALA A 91 -3.22 14.49 1.07
CA ALA A 91 -2.26 14.00 2.06
C ALA A 91 -2.56 12.55 2.53
N PHE A 92 -3.80 12.09 2.41
CA PHE A 92 -4.25 10.74 2.78
C PHE A 92 -4.23 9.75 1.61
N GLN A 93 -3.83 10.20 0.41
CA GLN A 93 -3.75 9.34 -0.77
C GLN A 93 -2.41 8.60 -0.86
N ASP A 94 -1.40 9.01 -0.11
CA ASP A 94 -0.06 8.41 -0.08
C ASP A 94 0.51 8.35 1.35
N ASP A 95 1.81 8.10 1.50
CA ASP A 95 2.49 7.93 2.79
C ASP A 95 2.71 9.24 3.57
N ARG A 96 2.39 10.42 3.01
CA ARG A 96 2.68 11.72 3.65
C ARG A 96 1.96 11.92 4.98
N TRP A 97 0.74 11.38 5.15
CA TRP A 97 0.01 11.53 6.43
C TRP A 97 0.65 10.74 7.58
N LEU A 98 1.48 9.72 7.28
CA LEU A 98 2.08 8.83 8.29
C LEU A 98 2.99 9.56 9.27
N ALA A 99 3.59 10.68 8.85
CA ALA A 99 4.42 11.54 9.69
C ALA A 99 3.65 12.26 10.80
N SER A 100 2.31 12.28 10.74
CA SER A 100 1.48 12.83 11.81
C SER A 100 1.64 11.94 13.06
N PRO A 101 1.87 12.49 14.27
CA PRO A 101 1.96 11.65 15.47
C PRO A 101 0.61 11.02 15.81
N ARG A 102 0.63 9.79 16.33
CA ARG A 102 -0.52 9.20 17.04
C ARG A 102 -0.67 9.97 18.35
N ARG A 103 -1.66 10.86 18.45
CA ARG A 103 -2.01 11.47 19.73
C ARG A 103 -3.00 10.51 20.40
N GLU A 104 -2.53 9.87 21.47
CA GLU A 104 -3.29 8.98 22.35
C GLU A 104 -4.42 9.74 23.06
#